data_AF-A0A061N645-F1
#
_entry.id   AF-A0A061N645-F1
#
_cell.length_a   1.000
_cell.length_b   1.000
_cell.length_c   1.000
_cell.angle_alpha   90.00
_cell.angle_beta   90.00
_cell.angle_gamma   90.00
#
_symmetry.space_group_name_H-M   'P 1'
#
loop_
_entity.id
_entity.type
_entity.pdbx_description
1 polymer ?
#
loop_
_entity_poly.entity_id
_entity_poly.type
_entity_poly.pdbx_seq_one_letter_code
_entity_poly.pdbx_strand_id
1 'polypeptide(L)'
;MFGAEWSLAAPALIILSMMLVVQALNIAVGDGLTTSGKQKTRTMMQLVAVVIGIGLYVTLSLQFGVIGAAIAGVMIEAIALVLFWLFYPFGKKEIITRVLLPYPLVFFW
;
A
#
# COMPACT_ATOMS: atom_id res chain seq x y z
N MET A 1 14.05 18.55 14.17
CA MET A 1 12.70 19.14 14.36
C MET A 1 11.99 18.60 15.60
N PHE A 2 12.19 17.34 16.04
CA PHE A 2 11.44 16.78 17.17
C PHE A 2 12.22 16.56 18.49
N GLY A 3 13.56 16.69 18.52
CA GLY A 3 14.38 16.51 19.74
C GLY A 3 14.85 15.06 19.97
N ALA A 4 15.65 14.82 21.03
CA ALA A 4 16.31 13.53 21.29
C ALA A 4 15.32 12.40 21.62
N GLU A 5 14.22 12.75 22.30
CA GLU A 5 13.10 11.86 22.66
C GLU A 5 12.50 11.12 21.45
N TRP A 6 12.57 11.73 20.26
CA TRP A 6 11.99 11.20 19.03
C TRP A 6 12.95 10.35 18.21
N SER A 7 14.22 10.25 18.61
CA SER A 7 15.21 9.41 17.92
C SER A 7 14.79 7.93 17.92
N LEU A 8 14.08 7.47 18.95
CA LEU A 8 13.57 6.10 19.05
C LEU A 8 12.45 5.80 18.03
N ALA A 9 11.69 6.81 17.59
CA ALA A 9 10.62 6.66 16.59
C ALA A 9 11.11 6.81 15.15
N ALA A 10 12.28 7.43 14.95
CA ALA A 10 12.85 7.69 13.62
C ALA A 10 12.97 6.43 12.74
N PRO A 11 13.41 5.26 13.23
CA PRO A 11 13.51 4.05 12.40
C PRO A 11 12.14 3.59 11.87
N ALA A 12 11.11 3.62 12.71
CA ALA A 12 9.75 3.25 12.33
C ALA A 12 9.18 4.24 11.29
N LEU A 13 9.44 5.54 11.47
CA LEU A 13 9.03 6.58 10.51
C LEU A 13 9.71 6.41 9.15
N ILE A 14 10.98 6.02 9.11
CA ILE A 14 11.69 5.75 7.85
C ILE A 14 11.00 4.60 7.11
N ILE A 15 10.64 3.52 7.81
CA ILE A 15 9.93 2.37 7.23
C ILE A 15 8.54 2.80 6.72
N LEU A 16 7.79 3.54 7.54
CA LEU A 16 6.45 4.02 7.17
C LEU A 16 6.49 5.03 6.02
N SER A 17 7.59 5.73 5.78
CA SER A 17 7.69 6.60 4.61
C SER A 17 7.61 5.81 3.29
N MET A 18 8.13 4.57 3.26
CA MET A 18 7.95 3.65 2.12
C MET A 18 6.50 3.18 1.98
N MET A 19 5.79 2.98 3.09
CA MET A 19 4.36 2.63 3.08
C MET A 19 3.55 3.66 2.29
N LEU A 20 3.83 4.96 2.46
CA LEU A 20 3.12 6.03 1.77
C LEU A 20 3.24 5.95 0.24
N VAL A 21 4.40 5.54 -0.26
CA VAL A 21 4.62 5.37 -1.71
C VAL A 21 3.73 4.26 -2.27
N VAL A 22 3.69 3.11 -1.59
CA VAL A 22 2.86 1.98 -2.00
C VAL A 22 1.37 2.31 -1.84
N GLN A 23 1.02 3.01 -0.77
CA GLN A 23 -0.35 3.46 -0.51
C GLN A 23 -0.88 4.39 -1.60
N ALA A 24 -0.04 5.30 -2.12
CA ALA A 24 -0.42 6.16 -3.24
C ALA A 24 -0.79 5.35 -4.50
N LEU A 25 -0.05 4.27 -4.79
CA LEU A 25 -0.38 3.35 -5.89
C LEU A 25 -1.70 2.63 -5.63
N ASN A 26 -1.92 2.12 -4.41
CA ASN A 26 -3.17 1.44 -4.04
C ASN A 26 -4.39 2.37 -4.18
N ILE A 27 -4.25 3.65 -3.83
CA ILE A 27 -5.30 4.66 -4.02
C ILE A 27 -5.57 4.84 -5.52
N ALA A 28 -4.53 5.04 -6.34
CA ALA A 28 -4.70 5.24 -7.78
C ALA A 28 -5.35 4.03 -8.48
N VAL A 29 -4.93 2.79 -8.16
CA VAL A 29 -5.60 1.58 -8.68
C VAL A 29 -7.04 1.49 -8.18
N GLY A 30 -7.26 1.76 -6.90
CA GLY A 30 -8.57 1.74 -6.27
C GLY A 30 -9.56 2.72 -6.92
N ASP A 31 -9.10 3.92 -7.26
CA ASP A 31 -9.94 4.93 -7.91
C ASP A 31 -10.22 4.58 -9.37
N GLY A 32 -9.27 3.96 -10.06
CA GLY A 32 -9.51 3.34 -11.37
C GLY A 32 -10.60 2.26 -11.34
N LEU A 33 -10.64 1.42 -10.30
CA LEU A 33 -11.70 0.42 -10.12
C LEU A 33 -13.06 1.07 -9.82
N THR A 34 -13.09 2.11 -8.98
CA THR A 34 -14.33 2.82 -8.62
C THR A 34 -14.94 3.52 -9.84
N THR A 35 -14.14 4.23 -10.62
CA THR A 35 -14.58 4.93 -11.85
C THR A 35 -15.01 3.97 -12.95
N SER A 36 -14.46 2.76 -12.97
CA SER A 36 -14.83 1.70 -13.92
C SER A 36 -16.03 0.83 -13.46
N GLY A 37 -16.72 1.20 -12.37
CA GLY A 37 -17.88 0.47 -11.84
C GLY A 37 -17.54 -0.86 -11.15
N LYS A 38 -16.27 -1.11 -10.82
CA LYS A 38 -15.77 -2.35 -10.18
C LYS A 38 -15.52 -2.20 -8.68
N GLN A 39 -16.39 -1.44 -7.99
CA GLN A 39 -16.28 -1.19 -6.55
C GLN A 39 -16.27 -2.47 -5.72
N LYS A 40 -17.08 -3.48 -6.09
CA LYS A 40 -17.11 -4.79 -5.41
C LYS A 40 -15.73 -5.47 -5.40
N THR A 41 -15.01 -5.40 -6.52
CA THR A 41 -13.66 -5.97 -6.64
C THR A 41 -12.68 -5.24 -5.72
N ARG A 42 -12.73 -3.89 -5.68
CA ARG A 42 -11.93 -3.07 -4.76
C ARG A 42 -12.16 -3.47 -3.30
N THR A 43 -13.42 -3.49 -2.87
CA THR A 43 -13.77 -3.81 -1.49
C THR A 43 -13.35 -5.23 -1.11
N MET A 44 -13.52 -6.21 -2.00
CA MET A 44 -13.14 -7.59 -1.71
C MET A 44 -11.63 -7.76 -1.55
N MET A 45 -10.82 -7.16 -2.41
CA MET A 45 -9.36 -7.20 -2.31
C MET A 45 -8.87 -6.51 -1.03
N GLN A 46 -9.41 -5.34 -0.70
CA GLN A 46 -9.06 -4.61 0.53
C GLN A 46 -9.45 -5.39 1.78
N LEU A 47 -10.61 -6.05 1.78
CA LEU A 47 -11.04 -6.88 2.89
C LEU A 47 -10.09 -8.07 3.13
N VAL A 48 -9.67 -8.75 2.05
CA VAL A 48 -8.67 -9.83 2.14
C VAL A 48 -7.34 -9.30 2.69
N ALA A 49 -6.87 -8.14 2.20
CA ALA A 49 -5.64 -7.52 2.67
C ALA A 49 -5.70 -7.17 4.18
N VAL A 50 -6.83 -6.65 4.66
CA VAL A 50 -7.03 -6.33 6.09
C VAL A 50 -6.99 -7.58 6.95
N VAL A 51 -7.65 -8.67 6.54
CA VAL A 51 -7.65 -9.93 7.30
C VAL A 51 -6.24 -10.49 7.44
N ILE A 52 -5.47 -10.51 6.33
CA ILE A 52 -4.05 -10.92 6.37
C ILE A 52 -3.24 -9.94 7.23
N GLY A 53 -3.53 -8.65 7.11
CA GLY A 53 -2.86 -7.59 7.83
C GLY A 53 -3.01 -7.65 9.34
N ILE A 54 -4.17 -8.05 9.85
CA ILE A 54 -4.38 -8.29 11.29
C ILE A 54 -3.39 -9.35 11.78
N GLY A 55 -3.24 -10.46 11.06
CA GLY A 55 -2.27 -11.52 11.40
C GLY A 55 -0.83 -11.02 11.40
N LEU A 56 -0.45 -10.24 10.38
CA LEU A 56 0.88 -9.63 10.30
C LEU A 56 1.14 -8.64 11.42
N TYR A 57 0.20 -7.74 11.71
CA TYR A 57 0.35 -6.78 12.80
C TYR A 57 0.51 -7.47 14.14
N VAL A 58 -0.30 -8.48 14.43
CA VAL A 58 -0.20 -9.22 15.71
C VAL A 58 1.17 -9.92 15.81
N THR A 59 1.55 -10.69 14.79
CA THR A 59 2.78 -11.50 14.83
C THR A 59 4.05 -10.65 14.84
N LEU A 60 4.16 -9.65 13.95
CA LEU A 60 5.37 -8.83 13.85
C LEU A 60 5.48 -7.84 15.02
N SER A 61 4.37 -7.28 15.51
CA SER A 61 4.43 -6.36 16.66
C SER A 61 4.83 -7.08 17.95
N LEU A 62 4.43 -8.34 18.13
CA LEU A 62 4.86 -9.16 19.27
C LEU A 62 6.36 -9.49 19.22
N GLN A 63 6.92 -9.72 18.03
CA GLN A 63 8.34 -10.09 17.88
C GLN A 63 9.29 -8.88 17.87
N PHE A 64 8.90 -7.78 17.24
CA PHE A 64 9.79 -6.64 16.95
C PHE A 64 9.26 -5.30 17.46
N GLY A 65 8.20 -5.30 18.28
CA GLY A 65 7.60 -4.10 18.84
C GLY A 65 7.12 -3.11 17.79
N VAL A 66 7.42 -1.82 18.00
CA VAL A 66 7.01 -0.71 17.12
C VAL A 66 7.59 -0.85 15.71
N ILE A 67 8.81 -1.36 15.57
CA ILE A 67 9.43 -1.59 14.25
C ILE A 67 8.66 -2.70 13.50
N GLY A 68 8.25 -3.75 14.21
CA GLY A 68 7.41 -4.81 13.65
C GLY A 68 6.08 -4.29 13.12
N ALA A 69 5.42 -3.39 13.86
CA ALA A 69 4.21 -2.72 13.42
C ALA A 69 4.43 -1.88 12.15
N ALA A 70 5.56 -1.17 12.06
CA ALA A 70 5.90 -0.39 10.87
C ALA A 70 6.13 -1.27 9.64
N ILE A 71 6.84 -2.39 9.79
CA ILE A 71 7.06 -3.37 8.72
C ILE A 71 5.73 -4.00 8.29
N ALA A 72 4.87 -4.37 9.25
CA ALA A 72 3.54 -4.90 8.96
C ALA A 72 2.71 -3.93 8.11
N GLY A 73 2.75 -2.63 8.41
CA GLY A 73 2.08 -1.59 7.61
C GLY A 73 2.52 -1.59 6.15
N VAL A 74 3.83 -1.61 5.90
CA VAL A 74 4.40 -1.69 4.54
C VAL A 74 3.97 -2.99 3.83
N MET A 75 4.03 -4.12 4.54
CA MET A 75 3.67 -5.43 3.98
C MET A 75 2.19 -5.50 3.58
N ILE A 76 1.29 -4.89 4.35
CA ILE A 76 -0.14 -4.86 4.03
C ILE A 76 -0.40 -4.08 2.75
N GLU A 77 0.23 -2.92 2.59
CA GLU A 77 0.11 -2.14 1.36
C GLU A 77 0.68 -2.91 0.16
N ALA A 78 1.81 -3.60 0.33
CA ALA A 78 2.38 -4.43 -0.73
C ALA A 78 1.46 -5.61 -1.09
N ILE A 79 0.87 -6.29 -0.11
CA ILE A 79 -0.09 -7.37 -0.32
C ILE A 79 -1.34 -6.87 -1.02
N ALA A 80 -1.88 -5.72 -0.60
CA ALA A 80 -3.02 -5.10 -1.27
C ALA A 80 -2.71 -4.82 -2.74
N LEU A 81 -1.53 -4.27 -3.05
CA LEU A 81 -1.10 -4.00 -4.42
C LEU A 81 -0.98 -5.28 -5.25
N VAL A 82 -0.44 -6.36 -4.66
CA VAL A 82 -0.37 -7.68 -5.31
C VAL A 82 -1.76 -8.28 -5.54
N LEU A 83 -2.67 -8.17 -4.58
CA LEU A 83 -4.06 -8.62 -4.74
C LEU A 83 -4.77 -7.85 -5.85
N PHE A 84 -4.58 -6.53 -5.90
CA PHE A 84 -5.05 -5.71 -7.01
C PHE A 84 -4.50 -6.22 -8.33
N TRP A 85 -3.19 -6.45 -8.42
CA TRP A 85 -2.52 -6.93 -9.62
C TRP A 85 -3.03 -8.30 -10.11
N LEU A 86 -3.27 -9.24 -9.18
CA LEU A 86 -3.70 -10.60 -9.50
C LEU A 86 -5.15 -10.67 -9.96
N PHE A 87 -6.03 -9.89 -9.32
CA PHE A 87 -7.48 -9.97 -9.54
C PHE A 87 -8.04 -8.76 -10.33
N TYR A 88 -7.17 -7.95 -10.95
CA TYR A 88 -7.61 -6.84 -11.79
C TYR A 88 -8.33 -7.37 -13.04
N PRO A 89 -9.57 -6.93 -13.31
CA PRO A 89 -10.38 -7.49 -14.39
C PRO A 89 -10.01 -6.97 -15.78
N PHE A 90 -9.38 -5.80 -15.90
CA PHE A 90 -8.84 -5.29 -17.15
C PHE A 90 -7.39 -5.78 -17.27
N GLY A 91 -6.83 -5.95 -18.47
CA GLY A 91 -5.54 -6.64 -18.63
C GLY A 91 -4.42 -6.06 -17.74
N LYS A 92 -3.54 -6.92 -17.20
CA LYS A 92 -2.44 -6.53 -16.28
C LYS A 92 -1.57 -5.36 -16.79
N LYS A 93 -1.47 -5.21 -18.12
CA LYS A 93 -0.75 -4.10 -18.78
C LYS A 93 -1.36 -2.73 -18.47
N GLU A 94 -2.67 -2.65 -18.23
CA GLU A 94 -3.38 -1.38 -18.03
C GLU A 94 -3.08 -0.76 -16.65
N ILE A 95 -2.81 -1.59 -15.63
CA ILE A 95 -2.30 -1.12 -14.33
C ILE A 95 -0.91 -0.51 -14.50
N ILE A 96 -0.02 -1.15 -15.27
CA ILE A 96 1.33 -0.60 -15.51
C ILE A 96 1.23 0.72 -16.27
N THR A 97 0.49 0.75 -17.38
CA THR A 97 0.45 1.92 -18.25
C THR A 97 -0.32 3.10 -17.66
N ARG A 98 -1.39 2.85 -16.89
CA ARG A 98 -2.27 3.92 -16.36
C ARG A 98 -2.08 4.25 -14.89
N VAL A 99 -1.36 3.43 -14.12
CA VAL A 99 -1.14 3.68 -12.69
C VAL A 99 0.33 3.81 -12.34
N LEU A 100 1.22 2.97 -12.90
CA LEU A 100 2.66 3.10 -12.68
C LEU A 100 3.32 4.16 -13.58
N LEU A 101 2.76 4.42 -14.76
CA LEU A 101 3.39 5.26 -15.80
C LEU A 101 2.90 6.72 -15.94
N PRO A 102 1.76 7.22 -15.43
CA PRO A 102 1.37 8.58 -15.73
C PRO A 102 1.72 9.48 -14.56
N TYR A 103 2.94 10.00 -14.49
CA TYR A 103 3.17 11.34 -13.93
C TYR A 103 4.46 12.03 -14.39
N PRO A 104 5.61 11.37 -14.67
CA PRO A 104 6.77 12.10 -15.18
C PRO A 104 6.67 12.44 -16.68
N LEU A 105 5.84 11.74 -17.47
CA LEU A 105 5.82 11.87 -18.93
C LEU A 105 4.72 12.80 -19.48
N VAL A 106 3.65 13.05 -18.74
CA VAL A 106 2.52 13.89 -19.20
C VAL A 106 2.68 15.35 -18.75
N PHE A 107 3.52 15.64 -17.75
CA PHE A 107 3.74 17.01 -17.25
C PHE A 107 4.92 17.74 -17.92
N PHE A 108 5.58 17.11 -18.90
CA PHE A 108 6.71 17.66 -19.65
C PHE A 108 6.38 17.97 -21.13
N TRP A 109 5.10 18.11 -21.48
CA TRP A 109 4.64 18.56 -22.80
C TRP A 109 3.53 19.60 -22.68
#